data_AF-A0A158E413-F1
#
_entry.id   AF-A0A158E413-F1
#
_cell.length_a   1.000
_cell.length_b   1.000
_cell.length_c   1.000
_cell.angle_alpha   90.00
_cell.angle_beta   90.00
_cell.angle_gamma   90.00
#
_symmetry.space_group_name_H-M   'P 1'
#
loop_
_entity.id
_entity.type
_entity.pdbx_description
1 polymer ?
#
loop_
_entity_poly.entity_id
_entity_poly.type
_entity_poly.pdbx_seq_one_letter_code
_entity_poly.pdbx_strand_id
1 'polypeptide(L)'
;MSEKNTGGPAFPRAATNVRTVEGLCADEGDVGMSLRDFIAVKTLQSLITGRTWGDSGADLIDTWAKSAYACADAMLRARDAS
;
A
#
# COMPACT_ATOMS: atom_id res chain seq x y z
N MET A 1 -6.37 10.89 -4.58
CA MET A 1 -5.06 10.39 -5.05
C MET A 1 -5.33 9.55 -6.29
N SER A 2 -4.72 9.85 -7.44
CA SER A 2 -5.00 9.11 -8.68
C SER A 2 -4.47 7.67 -8.61
N GLU A 3 -5.21 6.71 -9.17
CA GLU A 3 -4.86 5.27 -9.22
C GLU A 3 -3.42 4.99 -9.68
N LYS A 4 -2.89 5.84 -10.57
CA LYS A 4 -1.50 5.75 -11.05
C LYS A 4 -0.45 5.89 -9.93
N ASN A 5 -0.73 6.70 -8.92
CA ASN A 5 0.23 6.95 -7.83
C ASN A 5 0.12 5.91 -6.73
N THR A 6 -1.03 5.24 -6.60
CA THR A 6 -1.30 4.27 -5.52
C THR A 6 -1.19 2.82 -6.02
N GLY A 7 -1.17 2.63 -7.35
CA GLY A 7 -1.16 1.31 -7.98
C GLY A 7 -2.51 0.59 -7.96
N GLY A 8 -3.59 1.26 -7.53
CA GLY A 8 -4.92 0.69 -7.29
C GLY A 8 -5.05 -0.05 -5.95
N PRO A 9 -6.15 -0.80 -5.72
CA PRO A 9 -6.34 -1.63 -4.53
C PRO A 9 -5.28 -2.74 -4.45
N ALA A 10 -4.73 -3.01 -3.25
CA ALA A 10 -3.73 -4.08 -3.05
C ALA A 10 -4.27 -5.47 -3.36
N PHE A 11 -5.56 -5.68 -3.09
CA PHE A 11 -6.29 -6.91 -3.36
C PHE A 11 -7.53 -6.56 -4.18
N PRO A 12 -7.40 -6.42 -5.51
CA PRO A 12 -8.51 -6.06 -6.37
C PRO A 12 -9.65 -7.07 -6.25
N ARG A 13 -10.88 -6.58 -6.07
CA ARG A 13 -12.11 -7.38 -6.15
C ARG A 13 -12.99 -6.84 -7.27
N ALA A 14 -13.79 -7.73 -7.87
CA ALA A 14 -14.84 -7.28 -8.77
C ALA A 14 -15.84 -6.43 -7.97
N ALA A 15 -16.16 -5.24 -8.48
CA ALA A 15 -17.20 -4.40 -7.88
C ALA A 15 -18.52 -5.19 -7.90
N THR A 16 -19.05 -5.51 -6.73
CA THR A 16 -20.35 -6.17 -6.62
C THR A 16 -21.41 -5.11 -6.41
N ASN A 17 -22.34 -5.01 -7.36
CA ASN A 17 -23.59 -4.30 -7.12
C ASN A 17 -24.41 -5.10 -6.10
N VAL A 18 -24.10 -4.92 -4.81
CA VAL A 18 -24.98 -5.40 -3.74
C VAL A 18 -26.33 -4.70 -3.94
N ARG A 19 -27.46 -5.28 -3.53
CA ARG A 19 -28.71 -4.53 -3.39
C ARG A 19 -29.06 -4.56 -1.92
N THR A 20 -28.88 -3.45 -1.23
CA THR A 20 -29.44 -3.25 0.09
C THR A 20 -30.94 -2.98 -0.03
N VAL A 21 -31.67 -3.21 1.05
CA VAL A 21 -33.13 -3.00 1.15
C VAL A 21 -33.52 -1.53 0.86
N GLU A 22 -32.57 -0.60 1.01
CA GLU A 22 -32.73 0.85 0.82
C GLU A 22 -32.35 1.33 -0.60
N GLY A 23 -31.99 0.43 -1.52
CA GLY A 23 -31.78 0.76 -2.93
C GLY A 23 -30.46 1.47 -3.27
N LEU A 24 -29.53 1.58 -2.32
CA LEU A 24 -28.20 2.14 -2.57
C LEU A 24 -27.11 1.12 -2.27
N CYS A 25 -26.35 0.74 -3.30
CA CYS A 25 -25.09 0.05 -3.13
C CYS A 25 -24.12 0.61 -4.17
N ALA A 26 -23.36 1.60 -3.73
CA ALA A 26 -22.03 1.77 -4.28
C ALA A 26 -21.15 0.79 -3.51
N ASP A 27 -20.78 -0.33 -4.12
CA ASP A 27 -19.52 -0.96 -3.75
C ASP A 27 -18.45 0.01 -4.25
N GLU A 28 -18.09 0.97 -3.41
CA GLU A 28 -16.97 1.85 -3.65
C GLU A 28 -15.74 0.94 -3.69
N GLY A 29 -15.30 0.56 -4.89
CA GLY A 29 -14.23 -0.41 -5.17
C GLY A 29 -12.87 -0.08 -4.53
N ASP A 30 -12.80 0.99 -3.74
CA ASP A 30 -11.65 1.50 -3.02
C ASP A 30 -11.65 1.16 -1.52
N VAL A 31 -12.50 0.25 -1.03
CA VAL A 31 -12.43 -0.16 0.38
C VAL A 31 -11.17 -1.01 0.63
N GLY A 32 -10.14 -0.42 1.25
CA GLY A 32 -8.96 -1.14 1.73
C GLY A 32 -7.64 -0.40 1.56
N MET A 33 -6.55 -1.18 1.54
CA MET A 33 -5.18 -0.69 1.38
C MET A 33 -4.82 -0.54 -0.10
N SER A 34 -4.08 0.50 -0.47
CA SER A 34 -3.54 0.61 -1.83
C SER A 34 -2.39 -0.37 -2.06
N LEU A 35 -2.14 -0.74 -3.32
CA LEU A 35 -1.02 -1.61 -3.68
C LEU A 35 0.32 -1.00 -3.24
N ARG A 36 0.47 0.32 -3.35
CA ARG A 36 1.61 1.08 -2.84
C ARG A 36 1.84 0.83 -1.34
N ASP A 37 0.80 1.02 -0.54
CA ASP A 37 0.89 0.88 0.91
C ASP A 37 1.19 -0.58 1.31
N PHE A 38 0.61 -1.53 0.60
CA PHE A 38 0.87 -2.95 0.83
C PHE A 38 2.32 -3.34 0.55
N ILE A 39 2.89 -2.85 -0.56
CA ILE A 39 4.31 -3.05 -0.86
C ILE A 39 5.17 -2.38 0.22
N ALA A 40 4.86 -1.14 0.60
CA ALA A 40 5.60 -0.43 1.65
C ALA A 40 5.59 -1.20 2.98
N VAL A 41 4.45 -1.73 3.41
CA VAL A 41 4.35 -2.55 4.64
C VAL A 41 5.24 -3.80 4.55
N LYS A 42 5.23 -4.50 3.41
CA LYS A 42 6.09 -5.68 3.21
C LYS A 42 7.57 -5.33 3.26
N THR A 43 7.97 -4.23 2.62
CA THR A 43 9.35 -3.76 2.65
C THR A 43 9.76 -3.35 4.06
N LEU A 44 8.88 -2.64 4.78
CA LEU A 44 9.12 -2.20 6.14
C LEU A 44 9.35 -3.40 7.09
N GLN A 45 8.58 -4.48 6.93
CA GLN A 45 8.80 -5.70 7.70
C GLN A 45 10.24 -6.21 7.56
N SER A 46 10.76 -6.31 6.33
CA SER A 46 12.13 -6.75 6.08
C SER A 46 13.17 -5.78 6.65
N LEU A 47 12.94 -4.47 6.55
CA LEU A 47 13.83 -3.43 7.09
C LEU A 47 13.93 -3.49 8.62
N ILE A 48 12.82 -3.83 9.30
CA ILE A 48 12.78 -3.95 10.77
C ILE A 48 13.42 -5.28 11.23
N THR A 49 13.13 -6.40 10.56
CA THR A 49 13.61 -7.73 11.00
C THR A 49 15.12 -7.93 10.89
N GLY A 50 15.82 -7.10 10.09
CA GLY A 50 17.27 -7.16 9.96
C GLY A 50 18.05 -6.50 11.10
N ARG A 51 17.40 -5.94 12.12
CA ARG A 51 18.05 -5.14 13.18
C ARG A 51 17.81 -5.66 14.59
N THR A 52 18.76 -5.34 15.47
CA THR A 52 18.62 -5.48 16.92
C THR A 52 17.94 -4.24 17.51
N TRP A 53 17.06 -4.42 18.51
CA TRP A 53 16.24 -3.35 19.10
C TRP A 53 17.01 -2.18 19.74
N GLY A 54 18.35 -2.25 19.82
CA GLY A 54 19.21 -1.18 20.34
C GLY A 54 19.41 0.01 19.38
N ASP A 55 19.07 -0.14 18.10
CA ASP A 55 19.26 0.90 17.07
C ASP A 55 18.10 1.92 16.98
N SER A 56 17.13 1.88 17.91
CA SER A 56 15.81 2.52 17.75
C SER A 56 15.79 4.03 18.04
N GLY A 57 16.29 4.86 17.14
CA GLY A 57 16.09 6.32 17.15
C GLY A 57 14.85 6.76 16.36
N ALA A 58 14.18 7.86 16.75
CA ALA A 58 13.04 8.42 16.01
C ALA A 58 13.38 8.74 14.53
N ASP A 59 14.60 9.23 14.28
CA ASP A 59 15.13 9.49 12.93
C ASP A 59 15.24 8.22 12.08
N LEU A 60 15.47 7.08 12.74
CA LEU A 60 15.61 5.80 12.05
C LEU A 60 14.25 5.26 11.58
N ILE A 61 13.20 5.45 12.38
CA ILE A 61 11.83 5.07 12.02
C ILE A 61 11.35 5.87 10.80
N ASP A 62 11.61 7.18 10.77
CA ASP A 62 11.28 8.03 9.63
C ASP A 62 12.05 7.61 8.36
N THR A 63 13.34 7.28 8.52
CA THR A 63 14.17 6.76 7.43
C THR A 63 13.61 5.44 6.87
N TRP A 64 13.13 4.54 7.72
CA TRP A 64 12.52 3.28 7.27
C TRP A 64 11.22 3.50 6.53
N ALA A 65 10.34 4.37 7.05
CA ALA A 65 9.09 4.69 6.38
C ALA A 65 9.35 5.25 4.97
N LYS A 66 10.27 6.22 4.85
CA LYS A 66 10.68 6.78 3.56
C LYS A 66 11.27 5.73 2.62
N SER A 67 12.14 4.86 3.15
CA SER A 67 12.77 3.79 2.35
C SER A 67 11.75 2.79 1.82
N ALA A 68 10.77 2.39 2.66
CA ALA A 68 9.71 1.48 2.28
C ALA A 68 8.84 2.05 1.15
N TYR A 69 8.43 3.32 1.24
CA TYR A 69 7.67 3.97 0.16
C TYR A 69 8.51 4.17 -1.11
N ALA A 70 9.81 4.48 -0.99
CA ALA A 70 10.69 4.58 -2.14
C ALA A 70 10.81 3.25 -2.91
N CYS A 71 10.87 2.12 -2.19
CA CYS A 71 10.82 0.78 -2.80
C CYS A 71 9.46 0.53 -3.48
N ALA A 72 8.35 0.87 -2.83
CA ALA A 72 7.02 0.73 -3.42
C ALA A 72 6.88 1.53 -4.73
N ASP A 73 7.33 2.78 -4.73
CA ASP A 73 7.29 3.66 -5.91
C ASP A 73 8.22 3.16 -7.03
N ALA A 74 9.35 2.53 -6.70
CA ALA A 74 10.21 1.88 -7.69
C ALA A 74 9.54 0.65 -8.33
N MET A 75 8.85 -0.18 -7.54
CA MET A 75 8.14 -1.36 -8.04
C MET A 75 6.97 -0.99 -8.95
N LEU A 76 6.20 0.03 -8.59
CA LEU A 76 5.10 0.53 -9.43
C LEU A 76 5.62 1.09 -10.76
N ARG A 77 6.70 1.87 -10.73
CA ARG A 77 7.33 2.38 -11.97
C ARG A 77 7.84 1.26 -12.87
N ALA A 78 8.44 0.21 -12.30
CA ALA A 78 8.91 -0.95 -13.07
C ALA A 78 7.75 -1.72 -13.72
N ARG A 79 6.61 -1.82 -13.02
CA ARG A 79 5.39 -2.42 -13.55
C ARG A 79 4.84 -1.63 -14.74
N ASP A 80 4.75 -0.31 -14.61
CA ASP A 80 4.17 0.56 -15.65
C ASP A 80 5.06 0.70 -16.89
N ALA A 81 6.35 0.33 -16.78
CA ALA A 81 7.31 0.29 -17.90
C ALA A 81 7.31 -1.05 -18.68
N SER A 82 6.50 -2.03 -18.25
CA SER A 82 6.35 -3.35 -18.88
C SER A 82 5.07 -3.42 -19.71
#